data_AF-A0A379AEU9-F1
#
_entry.id   AF-A0A379AEU9-F1
#
_cell.length_a   1.000
_cell.length_b   1.000
_cell.length_c   1.000
_cell.angle_alpha   90.00
_cell.angle_beta   90.00
_cell.angle_gamma   90.00
#
_symmetry.space_group_name_H-M   'P 1'
#
loop_
_entity.id
_entity.type
_entity.pdbx_description
1 polymer ?
#
loop_
_entity_poly.entity_id
_entity_poly.type
_entity_poly.pdbx_seq_one_letter_code
_entity_poly.pdbx_strand_id
1 'polypeptide(L)'
;MSSSGKGQSFIRDASQLDNAWDYAQQGGRAGAGRVIVEGVVDFDFEITLLTISAVDGIHFCAPIGHRQEDGDYRESWQPQQMSDVALQRAQEVAAQVVKALGGYGLFGVELFVCG
;
A
#
# COMPACT_ATOMS: atom_id res chain seq x y z
N MET A 1 1.47 -4.61 13.29
CA MET A 1 0.78 -4.76 11.99
C MET A 1 -0.71 -4.67 12.25
N SER A 2 -1.28 -3.50 11.97
CA SER A 2 -2.70 -3.39 11.72
C SER A 2 -2.99 -3.75 10.26
N SER A 3 -4.26 -4.02 9.95
CA SER A 3 -4.79 -4.22 8.60
C SER A 3 -6.06 -3.36 8.50
N SER A 4 -6.35 -2.83 7.31
CA SER A 4 -7.57 -2.08 7.02
C SER A 4 -7.74 -0.84 7.91
N GLY A 5 -6.67 -0.04 8.04
CA GLY A 5 -6.68 1.23 8.78
C GLY A 5 -6.92 1.16 10.30
N LYS A 6 -7.18 -0.01 10.89
CA LYS A 6 -7.42 -0.14 12.34
C LYS A 6 -6.20 0.33 13.13
N GLY A 7 -6.38 1.23 14.09
CA GLY A 7 -5.26 1.80 14.86
C GLY A 7 -4.35 2.73 14.05
N GLN A 8 -4.77 3.19 12.87
CA GLN A 8 -4.09 4.23 12.09
C GLN A 8 -4.77 5.59 12.30
N SER A 9 -3.98 6.66 12.34
CA SER A 9 -4.49 8.03 12.44
C SER A 9 -3.74 8.95 11.47
N PHE A 10 -4.47 9.85 10.81
CA PHE A 10 -3.88 10.92 10.02
C PHE A 10 -3.71 12.16 10.91
N ILE A 11 -2.46 12.45 11.30
CA ILE A 11 -2.12 13.50 12.26
C ILE A 11 -1.74 14.77 11.49
N ARG A 12 -2.53 15.84 11.67
CA ARG A 12 -2.33 17.17 11.07
C ARG A 12 -1.68 18.15 12.02
N ASP A 13 -1.87 17.97 13.33
CA ASP A 13 -1.30 18.82 14.36
C ASP A 13 -1.09 18.09 15.70
N ALA A 14 -0.34 18.73 16.59
CA ALA A 14 0.10 18.14 17.86
C ALA A 14 -1.04 17.81 18.84
N SER A 15 -2.22 18.41 18.70
CA SER A 15 -3.35 18.13 19.60
C SER A 15 -3.91 16.71 19.43
N GLN A 16 -3.60 16.04 18.32
CA GLN A 16 -4.09 14.71 18.00
C GLN A 16 -3.18 13.59 18.52
N LEU A 17 -2.01 13.92 19.09
CA LEU A 17 -0.96 12.94 19.43
C LEU A 17 -1.42 11.92 20.48
N ASP A 18 -2.05 12.39 21.57
CA ASP A 18 -2.48 11.50 22.66
C ASP A 18 -3.52 10.49 22.16
N ASN A 19 -4.52 10.96 21.40
CA ASN A 19 -5.56 10.11 20.82
C ASN A 19 -4.96 9.11 19.81
N ALA A 20 -4.09 9.57 18.91
CA ALA A 20 -3.46 8.70 17.92
C ALA A 20 -2.61 7.60 18.58
N TRP A 21 -1.87 7.94 19.64
CA TRP A 21 -1.12 6.96 20.42
C TRP A 21 -2.03 5.91 21.06
N ASP A 22 -3.06 6.35 21.78
CA ASP A 22 -4.00 5.44 22.45
C ASP A 22 -4.71 4.53 21.45
N TYR A 23 -5.18 5.08 20.32
CA TYR A 23 -5.83 4.31 19.27
C TYR A 23 -4.90 3.28 18.62
N ALA A 24 -3.63 3.65 18.38
CA ALA A 24 -2.64 2.73 17.82
C ALA A 24 -2.30 1.58 18.78
N GLN A 25 -2.22 1.84 20.09
CA GLN A 25 -1.98 0.79 21.09
C GLN A 25 -3.17 -0.17 21.21
N GLN A 26 -4.40 0.34 21.19
CA GLN A 26 -5.63 -0.45 21.28
C GLN A 26 -5.91 -1.27 20.01
N GLY A 27 -5.60 -0.70 18.84
CA GLY A 27 -5.86 -1.32 17.53
C GLY A 27 -4.87 -2.42 17.12
N GLY A 28 -3.76 -2.56 17.85
CA GLY A 28 -2.77 -3.60 17.59
C GLY A 28 -3.27 -5.01 17.94
N ARG A 29 -2.84 -6.03 17.17
CA ARG A 29 -3.17 -7.47 17.36
C ARG A 29 -2.93 -8.04 18.78
N ALA A 30 -2.28 -7.29 19.67
CA ALA A 30 -1.99 -7.69 21.06
C ALA A 30 -2.15 -6.55 22.10
N GLY A 31 -2.77 -5.40 21.76
CA GLY A 31 -3.07 -4.33 22.72
C GLY A 31 -1.89 -3.53 23.30
N ALA A 32 -0.65 -3.83 22.90
CA ALA A 32 0.54 -3.04 23.15
C ALA A 32 1.58 -3.35 22.08
N GLY A 33 2.15 -2.33 21.43
CA GLY A 33 3.03 -2.59 20.31
C GLY A 33 3.81 -1.39 19.80
N ARG A 34 4.89 -1.72 19.07
CA ARG A 34 5.64 -0.75 18.28
C ARG A 34 4.75 -0.18 17.18
N VAL A 35 4.83 1.12 16.99
CA VAL A 35 4.19 1.85 15.89
C VAL A 35 5.22 2.22 14.82
N ILE A 36 4.75 2.51 13.61
CA ILE A 36 5.50 3.19 12.57
C ILE A 36 4.87 4.58 12.39
N VAL A 37 5.72 5.59 12.15
CA VAL A 37 5.29 6.96 11.82
C VAL A 37 5.86 7.26 10.44
N GLU A 38 4.99 7.54 9.50
CA GLU A 38 5.34 7.79 8.09
C GLU A 38 5.02 9.23 7.72
N GLY A 39 5.86 9.82 6.88
CA GLY A 39 5.53 11.09 6.24
C GLY A 39 4.42 10.88 5.22
N VAL A 40 3.47 11.82 5.15
CA VAL A 40 2.42 11.78 4.13
C VAL A 40 3.07 11.98 2.76
N VAL A 41 2.85 11.02 1.86
CA VAL A 41 3.22 11.16 0.45
C VAL A 41 2.10 11.94 -0.25
N ASP A 42 2.46 13.00 -0.96
CA ASP A 42 1.54 13.74 -1.83
C ASP A 42 1.59 13.11 -3.23
N PHE A 43 0.56 12.34 -3.59
CA PHE A 43 0.51 11.51 -4.79
C PHE A 43 -0.75 11.78 -5.62
N ASP A 44 -0.67 11.57 -6.93
CA ASP A 44 -1.77 11.82 -7.86
C ASP A 44 -2.84 10.72 -7.78
N PHE A 45 -2.38 9.46 -7.66
CA PHE A 45 -3.22 8.29 -7.43
C PHE A 45 -2.40 7.13 -6.84
N GLU A 46 -3.10 6.19 -6.22
CA GLU A 46 -2.55 4.94 -5.71
C GLU A 46 -2.97 3.77 -6.60
N ILE A 47 -2.11 2.76 -6.68
CA ILE A 47 -2.38 1.54 -7.41
C ILE A 47 -2.06 0.30 -6.59
N THR A 48 -2.72 -0.80 -6.96
CA THR A 48 -2.24 -2.15 -6.70
C THR A 48 -1.75 -2.75 -8.03
N LEU A 49 -0.47 -3.11 -8.10
CA LEU A 49 0.09 -3.88 -9.21
C LEU A 49 0.10 -5.36 -8.85
N LEU A 50 -0.94 -6.09 -9.30
CA LEU A 50 -1.00 -7.54 -9.12
C LEU A 50 0.15 -8.20 -9.87
N THR A 51 1.05 -8.80 -9.10
CA THR A 51 2.32 -9.36 -9.58
C THR A 51 2.34 -10.85 -9.29
N ILE A 52 2.45 -11.66 -10.35
CA ILE A 52 2.47 -13.12 -10.26
C ILE A 52 3.92 -13.58 -10.32
N SER A 53 4.36 -14.35 -9.32
CA SER A 53 5.56 -15.17 -9.42
C SER A 53 5.16 -16.60 -9.69
N ALA A 54 5.57 -17.14 -10.84
CA ALA A 54 5.22 -18.47 -11.29
C ALA A 54 6.45 -19.22 -11.80
N VAL A 55 6.25 -20.49 -12.15
CA VAL A 55 7.32 -21.37 -12.66
C VAL A 55 7.95 -20.85 -13.95
N ASP A 56 7.22 -20.07 -14.75
CA ASP A 56 7.64 -19.49 -16.02
C ASP A 56 8.11 -18.02 -15.92
N GLY A 57 8.14 -17.45 -14.72
CA GLY A 57 8.69 -16.11 -14.49
C GLY A 57 7.77 -15.19 -13.67
N ILE A 58 8.04 -13.88 -13.78
CA ILE A 58 7.21 -12.84 -13.17
C ILE A 58 6.35 -12.19 -14.24
N HIS A 59 5.06 -12.12 -13.96
CA HIS A 59 4.05 -11.50 -14.83
C HIS A 59 3.29 -10.43 -14.07
N PHE A 60 2.80 -9.43 -14.79
CA PHE A 60 2.05 -8.32 -14.21
C PHE A 60 0.68 -8.22 -14.86
N CYS A 61 -0.36 -8.00 -14.06
CA CYS A 61 -1.61 -7.48 -14.59
C CYS A 61 -1.45 -5.99 -14.97
N ALA A 62 -2.43 -5.44 -15.70
CA ALA A 62 -2.54 -3.99 -15.83
C ALA A 62 -2.71 -3.34 -14.43
N PRO A 63 -2.20 -2.12 -14.21
CA PRO A 63 -2.30 -1.46 -12.91
C PRO A 63 -3.76 -1.25 -12.51
N ILE A 64 -4.08 -1.54 -11.25
CA ILE A 64 -5.42 -1.35 -10.69
C ILE A 64 -5.39 -0.10 -9.83
N GLY A 65 -6.10 0.95 -10.25
CA GLY A 65 -6.32 2.13 -9.42
C GLY A 65 -7.37 1.80 -8.37
N HIS A 66 -7.25 2.40 -7.19
CA HIS A 66 -8.27 2.28 -6.16
C HIS A 66 -8.42 3.57 -5.34
N ARG A 67 -9.55 3.66 -4.64
CA ARG A 67 -9.81 4.72 -3.68
C ARG A 67 -10.02 4.13 -2.29
N GLN A 68 -9.18 4.54 -1.36
CA GLN A 68 -9.34 4.30 0.08
C GLN A 68 -10.09 5.47 0.73
N GLU A 69 -10.95 5.18 1.70
CA GLU A 69 -11.60 6.19 2.54
C GLU A 69 -11.81 5.61 3.93
N ASP A 70 -11.34 6.33 4.96
CA ASP A 70 -11.32 5.91 6.36
C ASP A 70 -10.61 4.57 6.61
N GLY A 71 -9.60 4.25 5.80
CA GLY A 71 -8.83 3.01 5.90
C GLY A 71 -9.48 1.79 5.25
N ASP A 72 -10.61 1.99 4.58
CA ASP A 72 -11.33 0.96 3.84
C ASP A 72 -11.37 1.25 2.34
N TYR A 73 -11.17 0.17 1.57
CA TYR A 73 -11.30 0.15 0.14
C TYR A 73 -12.74 0.48 -0.27
N ARG A 74 -12.91 1.37 -1.25
CA ARG A 74 -14.23 1.75 -1.76
C ARG A 74 -14.48 1.25 -3.18
N GLU A 75 -13.54 1.49 -4.08
CA GLU A 75 -13.67 1.14 -5.49
C GLU A 75 -12.30 0.92 -6.14
N SER A 76 -12.28 0.10 -7.19
CA SER A 76 -11.11 -0.17 -8.03
C SER A 76 -11.50 -0.17 -9.49
N TRP A 77 -10.56 0.21 -10.35
CA TRP A 77 -10.74 0.17 -11.79
C TRP A 77 -9.44 -0.26 -12.48
N GLN A 78 -9.59 -0.80 -13.69
CA GLN A 78 -8.46 -1.31 -14.47
C GLN A 78 -8.72 -1.08 -15.97
N PRO A 79 -7.74 -0.55 -16.73
CA PRO A 79 -6.43 -0.08 -16.27
C PRO A 79 -6.50 1.31 -15.59
N GLN A 80 -5.70 1.52 -14.55
CA GLN A 80 -5.29 2.87 -14.15
C GLN A 80 -4.37 3.44 -15.23
N GLN A 81 -4.67 4.65 -15.71
CA GLN A 81 -3.79 5.32 -16.66
C GLN A 81 -2.49 5.76 -15.98
N MET A 82 -1.36 5.48 -16.63
CA MET A 82 -0.01 5.80 -16.18
C MET A 82 0.83 6.17 -17.39
N SER A 83 1.86 6.99 -17.19
CA SER A 83 2.92 7.13 -18.19
C SER A 83 3.70 5.81 -18.31
N ASP A 84 4.28 5.56 -19.49
CA ASP A 84 5.11 4.37 -19.72
C ASP A 84 6.26 4.27 -18.72
N VAL A 85 6.85 5.43 -18.36
CA VAL A 85 7.95 5.51 -17.39
C VAL A 85 7.48 5.13 -15.99
N ALA A 86 6.30 5.60 -15.56
CA ALA A 86 5.74 5.25 -14.26
C ALA A 86 5.39 3.75 -14.20
N LEU A 87 4.81 3.20 -15.26
CA LEU A 87 4.46 1.78 -15.33
C LEU A 87 5.72 0.90 -15.28
N GLN A 88 6.77 1.26 -16.03
CA GLN A 88 8.03 0.54 -16.02
C GLN A 88 8.65 0.52 -14.61
N ARG A 89 8.71 1.66 -13.93
CA ARG A 89 9.23 1.75 -12.56
C ARG A 89 8.40 0.95 -11.56
N ALA A 90 7.08 0.96 -11.69
CA ALA A 90 6.19 0.17 -10.85
C ALA A 90 6.47 -1.34 -11.00
N GLN A 91 6.66 -1.81 -12.24
CA GLN A 91 7.02 -3.20 -12.53
C GLN A 91 8.42 -3.57 -11.99
N GLU A 92 9.40 -2.67 -12.09
CA GLU A 92 10.74 -2.88 -11.54
C GLU A 92 10.71 -3.05 -10.01
N VAL A 93 9.99 -2.16 -9.30
CA VAL A 93 9.82 -2.25 -7.84
C VAL A 93 9.08 -3.53 -7.46
N ALA A 94 7.97 -3.83 -8.13
CA ALA A 94 7.18 -5.03 -7.83
C ALA A 94 7.96 -6.32 -8.06
N ALA A 95 8.73 -6.42 -9.15
CA ALA A 95 9.60 -7.57 -9.40
C ALA A 95 10.68 -7.72 -8.31
N GLN A 96 11.31 -6.62 -7.88
CA GLN A 96 12.33 -6.67 -6.83
C GLN A 96 11.74 -7.15 -5.50
N VAL A 97 10.60 -6.60 -5.10
CA VAL A 97 9.90 -6.97 -3.85
C VAL A 97 9.46 -8.44 -3.88
N VAL A 98 8.78 -8.87 -4.93
CA VAL A 98 8.28 -10.25 -5.04
C VAL A 98 9.43 -11.26 -5.12
N LYS A 99 10.52 -10.96 -5.82
CA LYS A 99 11.73 -11.81 -5.82
C LYS A 99 12.34 -11.93 -4.43
N ALA A 100 12.39 -10.83 -3.68
CA ALA A 100 12.97 -10.80 -2.34
C ALA A 100 12.13 -11.57 -1.31
N LEU A 101 10.80 -11.49 -1.40
CA LEU A 101 9.88 -12.28 -0.57
C LEU A 101 9.94 -13.77 -0.92
N GLY A 102 10.09 -14.10 -2.20
CA GLY A 102 10.24 -15.47 -2.71
C GLY A 102 8.94 -16.29 -2.71
N GLY A 103 9.02 -17.47 -3.34
CA GLY A 103 7.89 -18.37 -3.53
C GLY A 103 7.01 -18.05 -4.73
N TYR A 104 6.16 -19.02 -5.12
CA TYR A 104 5.18 -18.84 -6.19
C TYR A 104 3.84 -18.37 -5.63
N GLY A 105 3.19 -17.45 -6.34
CA GLY A 105 1.91 -16.89 -5.92
C GLY A 105 1.59 -15.58 -6.61
N LEU A 106 0.45 -15.00 -6.22
CA LEU A 106 0.02 -13.67 -6.61
C LEU A 106 0.22 -12.72 -5.42
N PHE A 107 0.83 -11.57 -5.69
CA PHE A 107 1.16 -10.55 -4.72
C PHE A 107 0.47 -9.24 -5.11
N GLY A 108 -0.23 -8.62 -4.17
CA GLY A 108 -0.74 -7.25 -4.32
C GLY A 108 0.35 -6.26 -3.89
N VAL A 109 1.01 -5.62 -4.85
CA VAL A 109 2.03 -4.60 -4.57
C VAL A 109 1.37 -3.23 -4.62
N GLU A 110 1.18 -2.62 -3.44
CA GLU A 110 0.59 -1.28 -3.29
C GLU A 110 1.66 -0.20 -3.52
N LEU A 111 1.36 0.79 -4.36
CA LEU A 111 2.29 1.85 -4.76
C LEU A 111 1.57 3.20 -4.87
N PHE A 112 2.26 4.28 -4.45
CA PHE A 112 1.87 5.66 -4.74
C PHE A 112 2.55 6.14 -6.03
N VAL A 113 1.83 6.89 -6.86
CA VAL A 113 2.33 7.43 -8.14
C VAL A 113 2.24 8.96 -8.12
N CYS A 114 3.37 9.61 -8.44
CA CYS A 114 3.47 11.07 -8.59
C CYS A 114 4.09 11.37 -9.97
N GLY A 115 3.41 12.12 -10.83
CA GLY A 115 3.93 12.56 -12.13
C GLY A 115 2.93 12.51 -13.29
#